data_AF-A0A8R2QQX7-F1
#
_entry.id   AF-A0A8R2QQX7-F1
#
_cell.length_a   1.000
_cell.length_b   1.000
_cell.length_c   1.000
_cell.angle_alpha   90.00
_cell.angle_beta   90.00
_cell.angle_gamma   90.00
#
_symmetry.space_group_name_H-M   'P 1'
#
loop_
_entity.id
_entity.type
_entity.pdbx_description
1 polymer ?
#
loop_
_entity_poly.entity_id
_entity_poly.type
_entity_poly.pdbx_seq_one_letter_code
_entity_poly.pdbx_strand_id
1 'polypeptide(L)'
;MLKHVAVSPHRTRADSVSLSSSASCCSLGSLDHRHDSVTDLSQRTTTIKVYARCLRPDIEYKTLSVTWGTRAQEVVSTLLGKFRMRHRDPRLFYLSMEVRVRAAGLRTTLVLDDDARPAALQACHPKGYSKFSLQMRPGGLVKIYDSALMSSSQYKCILTSERTTADELLAILLHCYDSTEGVERFSLYEVYPSQEYERKLHPDDLPLLVQRAWPPESDCHFRVRRNPRVPPPPPAASVGTPHAAHLASSLPSLDEPSRALSALSLESDDKRYSPVYKFPSITYCQETKNDYLYI
;
A
#
# COMPACT_ATOMS: atom_id res chain seq x y z
N MET A 1 82.77 -21.24 37.89
CA MET A 1 83.30 -21.87 36.65
C MET A 1 82.14 -22.50 35.89
N LEU A 2 82.28 -22.51 34.57
CA LEU A 2 81.33 -22.76 33.48
C LEU A 2 80.38 -23.97 33.58
N LYS A 3 79.19 -23.76 32.98
CA LYS A 3 78.37 -24.65 32.14
C LYS A 3 77.56 -25.75 32.82
N HIS A 4 76.23 -25.57 32.80
CA HIS A 4 75.29 -26.63 32.43
C HIS A 4 74.08 -26.01 31.73
N VAL A 5 73.99 -26.24 30.42
CA VAL A 5 72.77 -26.04 29.61
C VAL A 5 72.20 -27.43 29.41
N ALA A 6 71.02 -27.68 29.96
CA ALA A 6 70.22 -28.88 29.70
C ALA A 6 68.87 -28.42 29.14
N VAL A 7 68.62 -28.80 27.89
CA VAL A 7 67.35 -28.57 27.18
C VAL A 7 66.48 -29.82 27.40
N SER A 8 65.33 -29.64 28.04
CA SER A 8 64.30 -30.68 28.17
C SER A 8 63.37 -30.67 26.94
N PRO A 9 62.96 -31.83 26.41
CA PRO A 9 61.98 -31.92 25.34
C PRO A 9 60.56 -32.08 25.91
N HIS A 10 59.57 -31.41 25.32
CA HIS A 10 58.19 -31.88 25.11
C HIS A 10 57.24 -30.71 24.82
N ARG A 11 56.72 -30.63 23.59
CA ARG A 11 55.28 -30.75 23.31
C ARG A 11 55.01 -30.63 21.81
N THR A 12 54.47 -31.71 21.27
CA THR A 12 53.70 -31.77 20.03
C THR A 12 52.50 -30.83 20.08
N ARG A 13 52.34 -29.96 19.07
CA ARG A 13 51.04 -29.43 18.67
C ARG A 13 51.00 -29.31 17.15
N ALA A 14 50.09 -30.08 16.57
CA ALA A 14 49.76 -30.03 15.15
C ALA A 14 48.93 -28.77 14.86
N ASP A 15 49.30 -28.09 13.78
CA ASP A 15 48.56 -26.97 13.20
C ASP A 15 47.28 -27.49 12.55
N SER A 16 46.13 -26.95 12.99
CA SER A 16 44.84 -27.13 12.32
C SER A 16 44.35 -25.77 11.84
N VAL A 17 44.70 -25.44 10.61
CA VAL A 17 44.16 -24.31 9.86
C VAL A 17 42.69 -24.59 9.53
N SER A 18 41.78 -23.81 10.14
CA SER A 18 40.34 -23.86 9.84
C SER A 18 39.99 -22.82 8.77
N LEU A 19 40.09 -23.21 7.49
CA LEU A 19 39.49 -22.46 6.38
C LEU A 19 37.99 -22.82 6.30
N SER A 20 37.14 -22.07 7.00
CA SER A 20 35.69 -22.13 6.76
C SER A 20 35.33 -21.24 5.58
N SER A 21 35.50 -21.78 4.38
CA SER A 21 34.92 -21.21 3.16
C SER A 21 33.40 -21.34 3.23
N SER A 22 32.68 -20.23 3.41
CA SER A 22 31.25 -20.15 3.13
C SER A 22 31.04 -20.19 1.62
N ALA A 23 30.99 -21.40 1.06
CA ALA A 23 30.61 -21.62 -0.32
C ALA A 23 29.10 -21.35 -0.48
N SER A 24 28.74 -20.20 -1.02
CA SER A 24 27.42 -20.00 -1.64
C SER A 24 27.46 -20.64 -3.03
N CYS A 25 26.85 -21.80 -3.17
CA CYS A 25 26.70 -22.49 -4.45
C CYS A 25 25.78 -21.70 -5.39
N CYS A 26 26.39 -21.11 -6.41
CA CYS A 26 25.71 -20.69 -7.64
C CYS A 26 25.63 -21.93 -8.54
N SER A 27 24.57 -22.73 -8.45
CA SER A 27 24.38 -23.85 -9.37
C SER A 27 23.93 -23.33 -10.74
N LEU A 28 24.90 -23.17 -11.65
CA LEU A 28 24.67 -23.09 -13.09
C LEU A 28 25.05 -24.46 -13.67
N GLY A 29 24.04 -25.21 -14.12
CA GLY A 29 24.25 -26.43 -14.91
C GLY A 29 23.32 -27.59 -14.57
N SER A 30 22.16 -27.65 -15.24
CA SER A 30 21.66 -28.89 -15.85
C SER A 30 20.55 -28.52 -16.84
N LEU A 31 20.86 -28.61 -18.13
CA LEU A 31 19.91 -28.52 -19.22
C LEU A 31 19.22 -29.87 -19.34
N ASP A 32 18.09 -30.09 -18.65
CA ASP A 32 17.07 -31.08 -19.05
C ASP A 32 15.85 -31.05 -18.10
N HIS A 33 14.94 -30.11 -18.33
CA HIS A 33 13.48 -30.26 -18.19
C HIS A 33 12.83 -28.89 -18.40
N ARG A 34 12.31 -28.68 -19.60
CA ARG A 34 11.54 -27.49 -19.94
C ARG A 34 10.10 -27.74 -19.49
N HIS A 35 9.73 -27.13 -18.37
CA HIS A 35 8.42 -26.59 -17.97
C HIS A 35 8.43 -26.47 -16.43
N ASP A 36 8.18 -25.26 -15.87
CA ASP A 36 8.04 -24.91 -14.43
C ASP A 36 9.12 -24.05 -13.71
N SER A 37 9.82 -23.13 -14.38
CA SER A 37 10.92 -22.38 -13.74
C SER A 37 10.62 -20.94 -13.27
N VAL A 38 9.43 -20.39 -13.53
CA VAL A 38 9.13 -18.97 -13.17
C VAL A 38 8.47 -18.86 -11.78
N THR A 39 7.61 -19.82 -11.44
CA THR A 39 6.88 -19.88 -10.17
C THR A 39 7.82 -20.19 -9.00
N ASP A 40 8.77 -21.10 -9.19
CA ASP A 40 9.72 -21.55 -8.15
C ASP A 40 10.68 -20.43 -7.72
N LEU A 41 11.17 -19.63 -8.68
CA LEU A 41 12.06 -18.52 -8.37
C LEU A 41 11.38 -17.42 -7.56
N SER A 42 10.08 -17.19 -7.79
CA SER A 42 9.31 -16.16 -7.07
C SER A 42 9.15 -16.46 -5.58
N GLN A 43 9.22 -17.73 -5.19
CA GLN A 43 9.05 -18.18 -3.81
C GLN A 43 10.38 -18.27 -3.05
N ARG A 44 11.52 -18.31 -3.75
CA ARG A 44 12.84 -18.35 -3.13
C ARG A 44 13.04 -17.10 -2.25
N THR A 45 13.55 -17.32 -1.04
CA THR A 45 13.78 -16.24 -0.08
C THR A 45 15.20 -15.69 -0.18
N THR A 46 15.33 -14.41 0.15
CA THR A 46 16.60 -13.69 0.31
C THR A 46 16.43 -12.62 1.39
N THR A 47 17.51 -11.91 1.71
CA THR A 47 17.44 -10.78 2.65
C THR A 47 17.78 -9.46 1.98
N ILE A 48 17.06 -8.43 2.39
CA ILE A 48 17.32 -7.04 2.02
C ILE A 48 17.48 -6.20 3.29
N LYS A 49 18.34 -5.17 3.23
CA LYS A 49 18.46 -4.16 4.28
C LYS A 49 17.69 -2.91 3.87
N VAL A 50 16.73 -2.49 4.69
CA VAL A 50 15.94 -1.27 4.44
C VAL A 50 16.19 -0.25 5.52
N TYR A 51 16.68 0.93 5.13
CA TYR A 51 16.91 2.06 6.02
C TYR A 51 15.58 2.80 6.25
N ALA A 52 15.05 2.74 7.47
CA ALA A 52 13.69 3.19 7.80
C ALA A 52 13.68 4.31 8.86
N ARG A 53 14.63 5.25 8.75
CA ARG A 53 14.79 6.38 9.69
C ARG A 53 13.53 7.25 9.81
N CYS A 54 12.70 7.32 8.78
CA CYS A 54 11.41 8.03 8.80
C CYS A 54 10.35 7.38 9.71
N LEU A 55 10.54 6.13 10.14
CA LEU A 55 9.69 5.47 11.12
C LEU A 55 10.30 5.53 12.52
N ARG A 56 11.59 5.18 12.65
CA ARG A 56 12.35 5.29 13.90
C ARG A 56 13.75 5.84 13.62
N PRO A 57 14.07 7.06 14.07
CA PRO A 57 15.39 7.67 13.86
C PRO A 57 16.55 6.83 14.43
N ASP A 58 16.32 6.15 15.54
CA ASP A 58 17.32 5.33 16.24
C ASP A 58 17.64 4.00 15.54
N ILE A 59 16.84 3.62 14.53
CA ILE A 59 17.16 2.44 13.70
C ILE A 59 17.87 2.90 12.45
N GLU A 60 19.11 2.45 12.31
CA GLU A 60 19.85 2.62 11.06
C GLU A 60 19.16 1.87 9.91
N TYR A 61 19.00 0.55 10.04
CA TYR A 61 18.30 -0.29 9.07
C TYR A 61 17.60 -1.50 9.71
N LYS A 62 16.61 -2.04 9.00
CA LYS A 62 15.97 -3.32 9.30
C LYS A 62 16.32 -4.33 8.21
N THR A 63 16.81 -5.49 8.61
CA THR A 63 16.96 -6.63 7.70
C THR A 63 15.62 -7.37 7.59
N LEU A 64 15.15 -7.59 6.36
CA LEU A 64 13.92 -8.31 6.06
C LEU A 64 14.24 -9.56 5.25
N SER A 65 13.63 -10.69 5.62
CA SER A 65 13.50 -11.84 4.72
C SER A 65 12.35 -11.56 3.77
N VAL A 66 12.61 -11.66 2.47
CA VAL A 66 11.66 -11.39 1.38
C VAL A 66 11.81 -12.46 0.32
N THR A 67 10.77 -12.70 -0.47
CA THR A 67 10.87 -13.54 -1.66
C THR A 67 11.28 -12.69 -2.87
N TRP A 68 11.67 -13.33 -3.98
CA TRP A 68 11.92 -12.61 -5.23
C TRP A 68 10.67 -11.97 -5.83
N GLY A 69 9.49 -12.47 -5.45
CA GLY A 69 8.20 -11.89 -5.82
C GLY A 69 7.74 -10.74 -4.93
N THR A 70 8.34 -10.54 -3.75
CA THR A 70 7.89 -9.51 -2.80
C THR A 70 7.98 -8.12 -3.43
N ARG A 71 6.86 -7.41 -3.42
CA ARG A 71 6.72 -6.07 -4.01
C ARG A 71 7.12 -4.97 -3.03
N ALA A 72 7.46 -3.79 -3.55
CA ALA A 72 7.86 -2.65 -2.73
C ALA A 72 6.77 -2.24 -1.74
N GLN A 73 5.49 -2.21 -2.16
CA GLN A 73 4.35 -1.95 -1.28
C GLN A 73 4.21 -2.97 -0.14
N GLU A 74 4.52 -4.24 -0.40
CA GLU A 74 4.46 -5.31 0.63
C GLU A 74 5.60 -5.14 1.65
N VAL A 75 6.77 -4.69 1.20
CA VAL A 75 7.88 -4.31 2.08
C VAL A 75 7.49 -3.13 2.98
N VAL A 76 6.83 -2.10 2.44
CA VAL A 76 6.30 -0.98 3.22
C VAL A 76 5.35 -1.47 4.31
N SER A 77 4.32 -2.25 3.94
CA SER A 77 3.35 -2.81 4.88
C SER A 77 4.02 -3.67 5.95
N THR A 78 5.01 -4.49 5.58
CA THR A 78 5.80 -5.31 6.51
C THR A 78 6.57 -4.45 7.51
N LEU A 79 7.17 -3.34 7.08
CA LEU A 79 7.90 -2.43 7.96
C LEU A 79 6.96 -1.73 8.94
N LEU A 80 5.82 -1.23 8.46
CA LEU A 80 4.83 -0.59 9.33
C LEU A 80 4.33 -1.58 10.40
N GLY A 81 4.02 -2.82 10.03
CA GLY A 81 3.65 -3.88 10.98
C GLY A 81 4.76 -4.17 12.00
N LYS A 82 6.00 -4.37 11.55
CA LYS A 82 7.16 -4.64 12.43
C LYS A 82 7.47 -3.49 13.39
N PHE A 83 7.16 -2.25 13.01
CA PHE A 83 7.32 -1.07 13.86
C PHE A 83 6.04 -0.65 14.58
N ARG A 84 4.96 -1.44 14.50
CA ARG A 84 3.67 -1.16 15.13
C ARG A 84 3.06 0.19 14.73
N MET A 85 3.32 0.65 13.51
CA MET A 85 2.87 1.93 12.95
C MET A 85 1.47 1.84 12.33
N ARG A 86 0.49 1.31 13.07
CA ARG A 86 -0.86 1.04 12.55
C ARG A 86 -1.65 2.30 12.17
N HIS A 87 -1.34 3.42 12.82
CA HIS A 87 -1.99 4.73 12.61
C HIS A 87 -1.35 5.54 11.45
N ARG A 88 -0.55 4.89 10.61
CA ARG A 88 0.08 5.51 9.45
C ARG A 88 -0.35 4.80 8.18
N ASP A 89 -0.75 5.58 7.19
CA ASP A 89 -1.12 5.08 5.88
C ASP A 89 0.10 4.46 5.16
N PRO A 90 0.03 3.20 4.70
CA PRO A 90 1.06 2.62 3.83
C PRO A 90 1.37 3.45 2.57
N ARG A 91 0.37 4.10 1.97
CA ARG A 91 0.54 4.91 0.75
C ARG A 91 1.29 6.22 1.00
N LEU A 92 1.49 6.59 2.27
CA LEU A 92 2.36 7.70 2.64
C LEU A 92 3.84 7.34 2.43
N PHE A 93 4.17 6.07 2.24
CA PHE A 93 5.56 5.63 2.13
C PHE A 93 5.85 5.00 0.77
N TYR A 94 7.12 5.04 0.40
CA TYR A 94 7.63 4.36 -0.78
C TYR A 94 9.08 3.94 -0.54
N LEU A 95 9.57 3.02 -1.37
CA LEU A 95 10.98 2.63 -1.36
C LEU A 95 11.77 3.43 -2.39
N SER A 96 12.99 3.80 -2.02
CA SER A 96 14.01 4.23 -2.96
C SER A 96 15.23 3.32 -2.87
N MET A 97 15.99 3.27 -3.95
CA MET A 97 17.20 2.48 -4.07
C MET A 97 18.35 3.37 -4.52
N GLU A 98 19.38 3.49 -3.68
CA GLU A 98 20.65 4.11 -4.08
C GLU A 98 21.53 3.05 -4.74
N VAL A 99 22.00 3.34 -5.96
CA VAL A 99 22.95 2.52 -6.72
C VAL A 99 24.22 3.32 -6.96
N ARG A 100 25.38 2.69 -6.71
CA ARG A 100 26.69 3.27 -6.99
C ARG A 100 27.28 2.66 -8.25
N VAL A 101 27.66 3.51 -9.21
CA VAL A 101 28.35 3.09 -10.45
C VAL A 101 29.83 3.38 -10.28
N ARG A 102 30.62 2.34 -9.95
CA ARG A 102 32.05 2.45 -9.65
C ARG A 102 32.85 3.15 -10.76
N ALA A 103 32.54 2.87 -12.02
CA ALA A 103 33.27 3.39 -13.17
C ALA A 103 33.16 4.92 -13.33
N ALA A 104 32.07 5.53 -12.83
CA ALA A 104 31.79 6.95 -12.98
C ALA A 104 31.86 7.73 -11.66
N GLY A 105 32.15 7.07 -10.54
CA GLY A 105 32.05 7.68 -9.20
C GLY A 105 30.63 8.18 -8.85
N LEU A 106 29.62 7.83 -9.65
CA LEU A 106 28.28 8.39 -9.55
C LEU A 106 27.40 7.58 -8.60
N ARG A 107 26.56 8.31 -7.86
CA ARG A 107 25.56 7.78 -6.95
C ARG A 107 24.19 8.25 -7.41
N THR A 108 23.34 7.30 -7.81
CA THR A 108 22.00 7.60 -8.32
C THR A 108 20.97 7.01 -7.37
N THR A 109 19.93 7.80 -7.06
CA THR A 109 18.78 7.33 -6.27
C THR A 109 17.61 7.10 -7.22
N LEU A 110 17.11 5.87 -7.23
CA LEU A 110 15.94 5.46 -8.00
C LEU A 110 14.74 5.38 -7.05
N VAL A 111 13.65 6.06 -7.40
CA VAL A 111 12.34 5.84 -6.74
C VAL A 111 11.77 4.54 -7.29
N LEU A 112 11.33 3.65 -6.41
CA LEU A 112 10.74 2.39 -6.81
C LEU A 112 9.23 2.52 -6.87
N ASP A 113 8.64 2.02 -7.94
CA ASP A 113 7.19 1.84 -8.05
C ASP A 113 6.70 0.78 -7.06
N ASP A 114 5.41 0.80 -6.74
CA ASP A 114 4.81 -0.08 -5.73
C ASP A 114 4.94 -1.57 -6.08
N ASP A 115 4.92 -1.90 -7.37
CA ASP A 115 5.11 -3.26 -7.89
C ASP A 115 6.57 -3.64 -8.16
N ALA A 116 7.52 -2.73 -7.94
CA ALA A 116 8.94 -3.06 -8.05
C ALA A 116 9.31 -4.18 -7.08
N ARG A 117 10.29 -5.01 -7.46
CA ARG A 117 10.71 -6.20 -6.70
C ARG A 117 12.11 -5.98 -6.12
N PRO A 118 12.26 -5.54 -4.87
CA PRO A 118 13.55 -5.12 -4.32
C PRO A 118 14.61 -6.23 -4.33
N ALA A 119 14.20 -7.49 -4.08
CA ALA A 119 15.11 -8.64 -4.15
C ALA A 119 15.69 -8.86 -5.55
N ALA A 120 14.85 -8.78 -6.58
CA ALA A 120 15.29 -8.89 -7.98
C ALA A 120 16.22 -7.74 -8.36
N LEU A 121 15.86 -6.51 -8.00
CA LEU A 121 16.69 -5.33 -8.24
C LEU A 121 18.06 -5.45 -7.54
N GLN A 122 18.09 -5.89 -6.28
CA GLN A 122 19.33 -6.09 -5.53
C GLN A 122 20.28 -7.08 -6.22
N ALA A 123 19.75 -8.12 -6.87
CA ALA A 123 20.55 -9.14 -7.53
C ALA A 123 21.20 -8.69 -8.84
N CYS A 124 20.63 -7.67 -9.49
CA CYS A 124 21.20 -7.06 -10.69
C CYS A 124 22.44 -6.20 -10.39
N HIS A 125 22.78 -5.98 -9.13
CA HIS A 125 23.92 -5.17 -8.71
C HIS A 125 24.92 -5.97 -7.88
N PRO A 126 26.22 -5.59 -7.89
CA PRO A 126 27.21 -6.22 -7.03
C PRO A 126 26.81 -6.15 -5.55
N LYS A 127 27.12 -7.20 -4.78
CA LYS A 127 26.78 -7.29 -3.35
C LYS A 127 27.32 -6.05 -2.60
N GLY A 128 26.43 -5.37 -1.87
CA GLY A 128 26.74 -4.18 -1.08
C GLY A 128 26.60 -2.84 -1.80
N TYR A 129 26.19 -2.83 -3.08
CA TYR A 129 26.04 -1.61 -3.88
C TYR A 129 24.60 -1.09 -3.98
N SER A 130 23.64 -1.85 -3.44
CA SER A 130 22.22 -1.50 -3.39
C SER A 130 21.84 -1.11 -1.97
N LYS A 131 21.37 0.12 -1.78
CA LYS A 131 20.85 0.60 -0.50
C LYS A 131 19.38 0.98 -0.65
N PHE A 132 18.50 0.20 -0.03
CA PHE A 132 17.07 0.51 0.01
C PHE A 132 16.76 1.43 1.18
N SER A 133 16.00 2.49 0.94
CA SER A 133 15.54 3.40 1.98
C SER A 133 14.02 3.56 1.89
N LEU A 134 13.35 3.52 3.04
CA LEU A 134 11.95 3.92 3.14
C LEU A 134 11.90 5.45 3.17
N GLN A 135 11.03 6.02 2.35
CA GLN A 135 10.84 7.47 2.23
C GLN A 135 9.36 7.80 2.44
N MET A 136 9.07 9.07 2.74
CA MET A 136 7.70 9.58 2.91
C MET A 136 7.30 10.46 1.73
N ARG A 137 6.06 10.31 1.27
CA ARG A 137 5.37 11.19 0.33
C ARG A 137 4.77 12.38 1.10
N PRO A 138 4.32 13.44 0.41
CA PRO A 138 3.47 14.46 1.02
C PRO A 138 2.24 13.85 1.68
N GLY A 139 1.88 14.40 2.85
CA GLY A 139 0.80 13.88 3.68
C GLY A 139 0.47 14.80 4.84
N GLY A 140 -0.36 14.31 5.75
CA GLY A 140 -0.83 15.11 6.87
C GLY A 140 -1.65 14.31 7.88
N LEU A 141 -1.80 14.89 9.06
CA LEU A 141 -2.57 14.31 10.15
C LEU A 141 -4.05 14.60 9.92
N VAL A 142 -4.86 13.54 9.92
CA VAL A 142 -6.31 13.64 9.88
C VAL A 142 -6.85 13.21 11.24
N LYS A 143 -7.67 14.07 11.86
CA LYS A 143 -8.36 13.79 13.12
C LYS A 143 -9.78 13.31 12.82
N ILE A 144 -10.15 12.14 13.34
CA ILE A 144 -11.45 11.51 13.09
C ILE A 144 -12.12 11.16 14.42
N TYR A 145 -13.35 11.62 14.61
CA TYR A 145 -14.20 11.18 15.71
C TYR A 145 -14.81 9.82 15.37
N ASP A 146 -14.46 8.80 16.14
CA ASP A 146 -14.61 7.38 15.79
C ASP A 146 -15.41 6.59 16.82
N SER A 147 -16.25 7.27 17.61
CA SER A 147 -17.12 6.66 18.62
C SER A 147 -18.06 5.57 18.06
N ALA A 148 -18.36 5.60 16.76
CA ALA A 148 -19.11 4.56 16.06
C ALA A 148 -18.37 3.21 15.95
N LEU A 149 -17.03 3.22 16.02
CA LEU A 149 -16.19 2.04 16.08
C LEU A 149 -15.85 1.66 17.52
N MET A 150 -15.45 2.65 18.34
CA MET A 150 -15.03 2.45 19.72
C MET A 150 -15.68 3.51 20.62
N SER A 151 -16.73 3.13 21.36
CA SER A 151 -17.56 4.07 22.13
C SER A 151 -16.79 4.90 23.17
N SER A 152 -15.69 4.38 23.70
CA SER A 152 -14.80 5.07 24.64
C SER A 152 -13.76 5.97 23.97
N SER A 153 -13.62 5.91 22.64
CA SER A 153 -12.69 6.76 21.89
C SER A 153 -13.30 8.14 21.66
N GLN A 154 -12.54 9.18 22.00
CA GLN A 154 -12.93 10.56 21.67
C GLN A 154 -12.64 10.85 20.21
N TYR A 155 -11.41 10.57 19.78
CA TYR A 155 -10.97 10.71 18.40
C TYR A 155 -9.71 9.89 18.17
N LYS A 156 -9.42 9.62 16.90
CA LYS A 156 -8.18 9.03 16.43
C LYS A 156 -7.49 9.98 15.46
N CYS A 157 -6.17 10.02 15.52
CA CYS A 157 -5.36 10.74 14.55
C CYS A 157 -4.63 9.72 13.67
N ILE A 158 -4.77 9.86 12.35
CA ILE A 158 -4.11 9.01 11.36
C ILE A 158 -3.23 9.89 10.49
N LEU A 159 -1.97 9.49 10.31
CA LEU A 159 -1.07 10.15 9.38
C LEU A 159 -1.29 9.57 7.98
N THR A 160 -1.81 10.39 7.06
CA THR A 160 -2.33 9.97 5.75
C THR A 160 -1.54 10.58 4.60
N SER A 161 -1.55 9.91 3.45
CA SER A 161 -1.11 10.49 2.17
C SER A 161 -2.11 11.52 1.66
N GLU A 162 -1.66 12.44 0.82
CA GLU A 162 -2.56 13.33 0.07
C GLU A 162 -3.45 12.60 -0.94
N ARG A 163 -3.16 11.31 -1.20
CA ARG A 163 -3.89 10.45 -2.13
C ARG A 163 -4.76 9.40 -1.43
N THR A 164 -4.80 9.38 -0.10
CA THR A 164 -5.64 8.43 0.64
C THR A 164 -7.10 8.79 0.44
N THR A 165 -7.91 7.83 0.00
CA THR A 165 -9.36 8.03 -0.13
C THR A 165 -10.08 7.85 1.20
N ALA A 166 -11.36 8.25 1.27
CA ALA A 166 -12.18 8.09 2.47
C ALA A 166 -12.33 6.61 2.87
N ASP A 167 -12.53 5.72 1.90
CA ASP A 167 -12.61 4.26 2.15
C ASP A 167 -11.28 3.70 2.65
N GLU A 168 -10.15 4.14 2.08
CA GLU A 168 -8.83 3.74 2.53
C GLU A 168 -8.54 4.23 3.95
N LEU A 169 -8.96 5.47 4.27
CA LEU A 169 -8.86 6.01 5.63
C LEU A 169 -9.69 5.20 6.63
N LEU A 170 -10.92 4.82 6.26
CA LEU A 170 -11.75 3.92 7.08
C LEU A 170 -11.10 2.55 7.26
N ALA A 171 -10.48 1.99 6.21
CA ALA A 171 -9.76 0.72 6.31
C ALA A 171 -8.58 0.80 7.30
N ILE A 172 -7.81 1.90 7.27
CA ILE A 172 -6.72 2.13 8.24
C ILE A 172 -7.27 2.27 9.67
N LEU A 173 -8.37 3.01 9.83
CA LEU A 173 -9.01 3.20 11.13
C LEU A 173 -9.52 1.88 11.72
N LEU A 174 -10.18 1.05 10.91
CA LEU A 174 -10.62 -0.31 11.28
C LEU A 174 -9.44 -1.21 11.66
N HIS A 175 -8.36 -1.16 10.88
CA HIS A 175 -7.13 -1.90 11.19
C HIS A 175 -6.52 -1.50 12.53
N CYS A 176 -6.61 -0.22 12.91
CA CYS A 176 -6.12 0.24 14.21
C CYS A 176 -6.89 -0.33 15.41
N TYR A 177 -8.08 -0.91 15.19
CA TYR A 177 -8.92 -1.57 16.19
C TYR A 177 -8.98 -3.09 16.03
N ASP A 178 -8.17 -3.67 15.13
CA ASP A 178 -8.24 -5.09 14.78
C ASP A 178 -9.66 -5.53 14.35
N SER A 179 -10.43 -4.61 13.76
CA SER A 179 -11.78 -4.88 13.29
C SER A 179 -11.77 -5.69 12.01
N THR A 180 -12.59 -6.75 11.96
CA THR A 180 -12.87 -7.53 10.73
C THR A 180 -14.07 -6.98 9.97
N GLU A 181 -14.64 -5.85 10.41
CA GLU A 181 -15.75 -5.23 9.71
C GLU A 181 -15.29 -4.63 8.38
N GLY A 182 -16.10 -4.79 7.32
CA GLY A 182 -15.83 -4.17 6.03
C GLY A 182 -16.14 -2.67 6.05
N VAL A 183 -15.42 -1.92 5.21
CA VAL A 183 -15.54 -0.45 5.10
C VAL A 183 -16.93 -0.02 4.67
N GLU A 184 -17.65 -0.85 3.91
CA GLU A 184 -19.02 -0.61 3.43
C GLU A 184 -20.05 -0.47 4.56
N ARG A 185 -19.71 -0.89 5.78
CA ARG A 185 -20.55 -0.69 6.97
C ARG A 185 -20.40 0.68 7.60
N PHE A 186 -19.49 1.50 7.11
CA PHE A 186 -19.20 2.81 7.68
C PHE A 186 -19.29 3.89 6.62
N SER A 187 -19.36 5.13 7.08
CA SER A 187 -19.24 6.31 6.22
C SER A 187 -18.55 7.41 7.00
N LEU A 188 -17.71 8.15 6.30
CA LEU A 188 -17.03 9.32 6.82
C LEU A 188 -17.86 10.56 6.51
N TYR A 189 -18.05 11.40 7.53
CA TYR A 189 -18.77 12.66 7.42
C TYR A 189 -17.84 13.81 7.74
N GLU A 190 -17.94 14.88 6.96
CA GLU A 190 -17.46 16.21 7.34
C GLU A 190 -18.62 16.91 8.05
N VAL A 191 -18.34 17.47 9.22
CA VAL A 191 -19.32 18.09 10.09
C VAL A 191 -18.84 19.49 10.44
N TYR A 192 -19.71 20.48 10.27
CA TYR A 192 -19.47 21.87 10.65
C TYR A 192 -20.59 22.33 11.61
N PRO A 193 -20.42 22.10 12.93
CA PRO A 193 -21.48 22.31 13.92
C PRO A 193 -22.03 23.73 13.95
N SER A 194 -21.16 24.75 13.88
CA SER A 194 -21.57 26.15 13.92
C SER A 194 -22.42 26.62 12.72
N GLN A 195 -22.43 25.86 11.61
CA GLN A 195 -23.30 26.11 10.45
C GLN A 195 -24.43 25.07 10.31
N GLU A 196 -24.60 24.18 11.30
CA GLU A 196 -25.52 23.03 11.21
C GLU A 196 -25.33 22.19 9.93
N TYR A 197 -24.12 22.18 9.38
CA TYR A 197 -23.81 21.52 8.13
C TYR A 197 -23.17 20.16 8.40
N GLU A 198 -23.63 19.15 7.66
CA GLU A 198 -23.02 17.83 7.65
C GLU A 198 -23.15 17.22 6.25
N ARG A 199 -22.05 16.65 5.76
CA ARG A 199 -22.01 15.97 4.47
C ARG A 199 -21.29 14.64 4.60
N LYS A 200 -21.88 13.61 3.99
CA LYS A 200 -21.21 12.33 3.76
C LYS A 200 -20.15 12.51 2.67
N LEU A 201 -18.92 12.08 2.94
CA LEU A 201 -17.87 12.01 1.93
C LEU A 201 -18.14 10.85 0.97
N HIS A 202 -17.81 11.05 -0.30
CA HIS A 202 -17.75 9.99 -1.28
C HIS A 202 -16.59 9.04 -0.92
N PRO A 203 -16.70 7.71 -1.19
CA PRO A 203 -15.60 6.76 -0.99
C PRO A 203 -14.25 7.21 -1.57
N ASP A 204 -14.29 7.90 -2.72
CA ASP A 204 -13.11 8.42 -3.44
C ASP A 204 -12.70 9.84 -3.02
N ASP A 205 -13.45 10.52 -2.15
CA ASP A 205 -13.05 11.83 -1.63
C ASP A 205 -11.73 11.68 -0.87
N LEU A 206 -10.84 12.67 -0.99
CA LEU A 206 -9.51 12.67 -0.37
C LEU A 206 -9.58 13.46 0.95
N PRO A 207 -9.66 12.81 2.13
CA PRO A 207 -10.00 13.50 3.39
C PRO A 207 -8.99 14.58 3.77
N LEU A 208 -7.71 14.38 3.47
CA LEU A 208 -6.70 15.40 3.73
C LEU A 208 -6.89 16.66 2.88
N LEU A 209 -7.37 16.53 1.64
CA LEU A 209 -7.68 17.68 0.79
C LEU A 209 -8.96 18.37 1.25
N VAL A 210 -9.97 17.60 1.65
CA VAL A 210 -11.20 18.14 2.27
C VAL A 210 -10.85 18.96 3.51
N GLN A 211 -10.02 18.41 4.41
CA GLN A 211 -9.56 19.09 5.63
C GLN A 211 -8.84 20.42 5.33
N ARG A 212 -8.01 20.46 4.28
CA ARG A 212 -7.28 21.66 3.87
C ARG A 212 -8.17 22.73 3.25
N ALA A 213 -9.34 22.35 2.74
CA ALA A 213 -10.30 23.26 2.15
C ALA A 213 -11.24 23.91 3.19
N TRP A 214 -11.18 23.47 4.46
CA TRP A 214 -11.98 24.06 5.53
C TRP A 214 -11.66 25.54 5.73
N PRO A 215 -12.66 26.37 6.10
CA PRO A 215 -12.40 27.75 6.48
C PRO A 215 -11.40 27.80 7.64
N PRO A 216 -10.49 28.79 7.66
CA PRO A 216 -9.61 28.99 8.79
C PRO A 216 -10.44 29.19 10.07
N GLU A 217 -9.98 28.62 11.19
CA GLU A 217 -10.63 28.69 12.50
C GLU A 217 -12.04 28.03 12.58
N SER A 218 -12.45 27.28 11.55
CA SER A 218 -13.68 26.50 11.62
C SER A 218 -13.59 25.37 12.66
N ASP A 219 -14.74 25.00 13.23
CA ASP A 219 -14.91 23.82 14.08
C ASP A 219 -15.24 22.55 13.25
N CYS A 220 -14.87 22.57 11.96
CA CYS A 220 -15.00 21.45 11.05
C CYS A 220 -14.23 20.23 11.55
N HIS A 221 -14.84 19.06 11.46
CA HIS A 221 -14.18 17.80 11.82
C HIS A 221 -14.75 16.62 11.04
N PHE A 222 -13.97 15.53 11.00
CA PHE A 222 -14.45 14.26 10.49
C PHE A 222 -15.10 13.42 11.58
N ARG A 223 -16.19 12.74 11.23
CA ARG A 223 -16.89 11.79 12.10
C ARG A 223 -17.25 10.53 11.33
N VAL A 224 -17.04 9.36 11.95
CA VAL A 224 -17.51 8.09 11.40
C VAL A 224 -18.91 7.77 11.89
N ARG A 225 -19.72 7.21 11.00
CA ARG A 225 -21.04 6.65 11.32
C ARG A 225 -21.18 5.24 10.77
N ARG A 226 -21.98 4.41 11.44
CA ARG A 226 -22.39 3.10 10.93
C ARG A 226 -23.53 3.28 9.91
N ASN A 227 -23.43 2.56 8.80
CA ASN A 227 -24.48 2.52 7.79
C ASN A 227 -25.65 1.65 8.29
N PRO A 228 -26.89 1.97 7.91
CA PRO A 228 -28.04 1.11 8.20
C PRO A 228 -27.81 -0.29 7.61
N ARG A 229 -28.12 -1.35 8.37
CA ARG A 229 -28.12 -2.71 7.82
C ARG A 229 -29.29 -2.83 6.86
N VAL A 230 -29.02 -3.05 5.58
CA VAL A 230 -30.07 -3.46 4.63
C VAL A 230 -30.46 -4.90 5.01
N PRO A 231 -31.72 -5.17 5.37
CA PRO A 231 -32.17 -6.55 5.58
C PRO A 231 -31.90 -7.36 4.30
N PRO A 232 -31.49 -8.63 4.40
CA PRO A 232 -31.36 -9.48 3.22
C PRO A 232 -32.70 -9.48 2.46
N PRO A 233 -32.67 -9.44 1.12
CA PRO A 233 -33.89 -9.56 0.34
C PRO A 233 -34.62 -10.85 0.75
N PRO A 234 -35.96 -10.82 0.87
CA PRO A 234 -36.70 -12.02 1.23
C PRO A 234 -36.37 -13.13 0.21
N PRO A 235 -36.28 -14.41 0.65
CA PRO A 235 -36.06 -15.51 -0.27
C PRO A 235 -37.12 -15.45 -1.36
N ALA A 236 -36.69 -15.46 -2.62
CA ALA A 236 -37.60 -15.52 -3.76
C ALA A 236 -38.51 -16.72 -3.54
N ALA A 237 -39.78 -16.47 -3.23
CA ALA A 237 -40.78 -17.51 -3.18
C ALA A 237 -40.73 -18.19 -4.55
N SER A 238 -40.46 -19.49 -4.57
CA SER A 238 -40.52 -20.31 -5.77
C SER A 238 -41.93 -20.19 -6.32
N VAL A 239 -42.14 -19.27 -7.27
CA VAL A 239 -43.37 -19.19 -8.04
C VAL A 239 -43.45 -20.51 -8.78
N GLY A 240 -44.35 -21.37 -8.32
CA GLY A 240 -44.64 -22.65 -8.96
C GLY A 240 -44.93 -22.41 -10.43
N THR A 241 -44.24 -23.15 -11.27
CA THR A 241 -44.53 -23.30 -12.69
C THR A 241 -46.02 -23.66 -12.86
N PRO A 242 -46.82 -22.85 -13.55
CA PRO A 242 -48.10 -23.33 -14.04
C PRO A 242 -47.82 -24.29 -15.20
N HIS A 243 -48.38 -25.48 -15.05
CA HIS A 243 -48.41 -26.53 -16.05
C HIS A 243 -48.96 -26.00 -17.38
N ALA A 244 -48.24 -26.26 -18.48
CA ALA A 244 -48.74 -26.05 -19.82
C ALA A 244 -50.01 -26.87 -20.06
N ALA A 245 -51.11 -26.20 -20.42
CA ALA A 245 -52.27 -26.80 -21.04
C ALA A 245 -52.57 -26.05 -22.34
N HIS A 246 -52.44 -26.78 -23.44
CA HIS A 246 -52.85 -26.42 -24.79
C HIS A 246 -54.29 -25.91 -24.82
N LEU A 247 -54.55 -24.88 -25.62
CA LEU A 247 -55.70 -24.79 -26.53
C LEU A 247 -55.42 -23.69 -27.56
N ALA A 248 -55.36 -24.12 -28.83
CA ALA A 248 -55.18 -23.29 -30.01
C ALA A 248 -56.55 -22.95 -30.65
N SER A 249 -56.50 -22.03 -31.61
CA SER A 249 -57.59 -21.43 -32.43
C SER A 249 -58.19 -20.16 -31.80
N SER A 250 -58.31 -19.02 -32.46
CA SER A 250 -58.34 -18.69 -33.89
C SER A 250 -58.11 -17.19 -34.12
N LEU A 251 -57.27 -16.87 -35.12
CA LEU A 251 -56.98 -15.56 -35.76
C LEU A 251 -58.21 -15.00 -36.51
N PRO A 252 -58.29 -13.71 -36.98
CA PRO A 252 -57.29 -13.15 -37.92
C PRO A 252 -57.10 -11.62 -38.06
N SER A 253 -56.11 -11.28 -38.91
CA SER A 253 -56.05 -10.13 -39.85
C SER A 253 -55.47 -8.81 -39.26
N LEU A 254 -54.59 -8.01 -39.87
CA LEU A 254 -54.08 -7.85 -41.26
C LEU A 254 -52.77 -6.99 -41.28
N ASP A 255 -51.99 -7.17 -42.35
CA ASP A 255 -51.11 -6.23 -43.10
C ASP A 255 -49.70 -5.77 -42.61
N GLU A 256 -48.65 -6.44 -43.16
CA GLU A 256 -47.57 -5.97 -44.09
C GLU A 256 -46.76 -4.64 -43.84
N PRO A 257 -45.58 -4.39 -44.50
CA PRO A 257 -44.27 -4.44 -43.86
C PRO A 257 -43.40 -3.18 -44.06
N SER A 258 -42.33 -3.03 -43.29
CA SER A 258 -41.11 -2.29 -43.70
C SER A 258 -40.02 -2.51 -42.65
N ARG A 259 -38.91 -3.17 -42.98
CA ARG A 259 -37.76 -2.60 -43.70
C ARG A 259 -37.21 -1.36 -42.99
N ALA A 260 -36.31 -1.56 -42.03
CA ALA A 260 -35.04 -0.83 -41.93
C ALA A 260 -34.26 -1.28 -40.68
N LEU A 261 -33.26 -2.12 -40.91
CA LEU A 261 -31.96 -1.94 -40.27
C LEU A 261 -31.49 -0.52 -40.61
N SER A 262 -31.30 0.34 -39.61
CA SER A 262 -30.34 1.46 -39.58
C SER A 262 -30.78 2.49 -38.54
N ALA A 263 -30.09 2.53 -37.41
CA ALA A 263 -29.77 3.77 -36.68
C ALA A 263 -28.91 3.44 -35.46
N LEU A 264 -27.69 2.95 -35.69
CA LEU A 264 -26.58 3.41 -34.88
C LEU A 264 -26.29 4.83 -35.37
N SER A 265 -26.89 5.82 -34.73
CA SER A 265 -26.57 7.23 -34.94
C SER A 265 -25.97 7.77 -33.65
N LEU A 266 -24.63 7.87 -33.68
CA LEU A 266 -23.82 8.69 -32.81
C LEU A 266 -24.22 10.15 -33.04
N GLU A 267 -24.95 10.74 -32.10
CA GLU A 267 -25.05 12.19 -32.01
C GLU A 267 -23.96 12.68 -31.03
N SER A 268 -22.88 13.16 -31.64
CA SER A 268 -21.83 13.95 -31.04
C SER A 268 -22.38 15.33 -30.67
N ASP A 269 -22.74 15.54 -29.40
CA ASP A 269 -23.04 16.87 -28.87
C ASP A 269 -21.73 17.51 -28.36
N ASP A 270 -21.22 18.43 -29.16
CA ASP A 270 -19.95 19.15 -29.01
C ASP A 270 -20.07 20.28 -27.96
N LYS A 271 -20.35 19.91 -26.71
CA LYS A 271 -20.31 20.83 -25.56
C LYS A 271 -18.97 20.76 -24.88
N ARG A 272 -18.11 21.71 -25.27
CA ARG A 272 -16.81 22.04 -24.65
C ARG A 272 -16.90 22.02 -23.12
N TYR A 273 -16.43 20.94 -22.52
CA TYR A 273 -16.18 20.87 -21.08
C TYR A 273 -14.95 21.73 -20.78
N SER A 274 -15.16 22.92 -20.23
CA SER A 274 -14.09 23.78 -19.70
C SER A 274 -13.90 23.48 -18.22
N PRO A 275 -12.75 22.96 -17.76
CA PRO A 275 -12.48 22.88 -16.33
C PRO A 275 -12.38 24.30 -15.74
N VAL A 276 -13.22 24.61 -14.75
CA VAL A 276 -13.32 25.93 -14.07
C VAL A 276 -12.25 26.12 -12.99
N TYR A 277 -11.10 25.46 -13.11
CA TYR A 277 -9.98 25.68 -12.18
C TYR A 277 -8.70 26.00 -12.94
N LYS A 278 -8.46 27.30 -13.12
CA LYS A 278 -7.11 27.82 -13.38
C LYS A 278 -6.36 27.82 -12.05
N PHE A 279 -5.41 26.92 -11.90
CA PHE A 279 -4.44 26.97 -10.81
C PHE A 279 -3.55 28.22 -10.96
N PRO A 280 -3.44 29.08 -9.94
CA PRO A 280 -2.25 29.89 -9.79
C PRO A 280 -1.10 28.94 -9.45
N SER A 281 -0.05 28.94 -10.27
CA SER A 281 1.23 28.33 -9.92
C SER A 281 1.74 29.01 -8.65
N ILE A 282 1.79 28.30 -7.53
CA ILE A 282 2.42 28.80 -6.31
C ILE A 282 3.59 27.91 -5.93
N THR A 283 4.71 28.60 -5.86
CA THR A 283 6.08 28.23 -5.49
C THR A 283 6.18 27.51 -4.16
N TYR A 284 7.13 26.56 -4.12
CA TYR A 284 7.62 25.83 -2.96
C TYR A 284 7.74 26.69 -1.69
N CYS A 285 7.08 26.26 -0.61
CA CYS A 285 7.48 26.63 0.74
C CYS A 285 8.41 25.53 1.29
N GLN A 286 9.64 25.97 1.53
CA GLN A 286 10.76 25.23 2.07
C GLN A 286 10.61 25.07 3.59
N GLU A 287 11.00 23.89 4.10
CA GLU A 287 11.36 23.58 5.50
C GLU A 287 10.57 24.25 6.63
N THR A 288 9.65 23.49 7.25
CA THR A 288 9.41 23.63 8.69
C THR A 288 9.67 22.29 9.39
N LYS A 289 10.47 22.38 10.44
CA LYS A 289 10.95 21.27 11.27
C LYS A 289 9.78 20.50 11.86
N ASN A 290 9.89 19.18 11.80
CA ASN A 290 9.03 18.23 12.51
C ASN A 290 9.25 18.35 14.01
N ASP A 291 8.49 19.20 14.68
CA ASP A 291 8.35 19.20 16.14
C ASP A 291 6.94 18.72 16.51
N TYR A 292 6.69 17.42 16.36
CA TYR A 292 5.61 16.74 17.07
C TYR A 292 6.11 15.39 17.58
N LEU A 293 6.85 15.47 18.69
CA LEU A 293 7.14 14.40 19.62
C LEU A 293 6.36 14.70 20.91
N TYR A 294 5.89 13.65 21.60
CA TYR A 294 5.02 13.64 22.79
C TYR A 294 3.56 14.00 22.43
N ILE A 295 2.62 13.05 22.40
CA ILE A 295 2.12 12.20 23.51
C ILE A 295 1.75 10.80 22.99
#